data_AF-A0A949QD54-F1
#
_entry.id   AF-A0A949QD54-F1
#
_cell.length_a   1.000
_cell.length_b   1.000
_cell.length_c   1.000
_cell.angle_alpha   90.00
_cell.angle_beta   90.00
_cell.angle_gamma   90.00
#
_symmetry.space_group_name_H-M   'P 1'
#
loop_
_entity.id
_entity.type
_entity.pdbx_description
1 polymer ?
#
loop_
_entity_poly.entity_id
_entity_poly.type
_entity_poly.pdbx_seq_one_letter_code
_entity_poly.pdbx_strand_id
1 'polypeptide(L)'
;MLQLIKEGNQALENLRLSGDFPPSWQSMEELESTTDHFISRFLDERYHIAHKIGGGSFLTELLDRALRTADTECMDDGTLPESEKLELVQALDRQNHTMQLYPRYVALLLSLLEKVQRQEGRKFTVLELASGSGGLALALAKEAQKRELPITITGSDIVPKFIDEGNRLAAEKQLPLNFQLLNAFDLPEFPEGSFDLMVMSQSLHHFTPGQLAIIIAQSAKHTKTAFVGIDGYRSILLTGGVPLMACLQGIPSFALDGL
;
A
#
# COMPACT_ATOMS: atom_id res chain seq x y z
N MET A 1 -1.19 0.14 -19.64
CA MET A 1 -0.55 1.19 -20.47
C MET A 1 -1.46 2.42 -20.52
N LEU A 2 -1.65 3.07 -19.36
CA LEU A 2 -2.40 4.34 -19.22
C LEU A 2 -1.68 5.31 -18.26
N GLN A 3 -0.40 5.08 -17.97
CA GLN A 3 0.32 5.88 -16.95
C GLN A 3 0.61 7.32 -17.40
N LEU A 4 0.37 7.65 -18.68
CA LEU A 4 0.51 9.01 -19.24
C LEU A 4 1.83 9.64 -18.82
N ILE A 5 2.91 8.86 -18.88
CA ILE A 5 4.22 9.20 -18.27
C ILE A 5 4.76 10.49 -18.89
N LYS A 6 4.59 10.67 -20.21
CA LYS A 6 5.06 11.87 -20.91
C LYS A 6 4.29 13.10 -20.44
N GLU A 7 2.96 13.03 -20.47
CA GLU A 7 2.05 14.10 -20.04
C GLU A 7 2.29 14.44 -18.56
N GLY A 8 2.41 13.42 -17.71
CA GLY A 8 2.67 13.55 -16.28
C GLY A 8 4.03 14.16 -15.98
N ASN A 9 5.09 13.76 -16.68
CA ASN A 9 6.41 14.38 -16.50
C ASN A 9 6.39 15.87 -16.84
N GLN A 10 5.70 16.25 -17.93
CA GLN A 10 5.57 17.65 -18.31
C GLN A 10 4.70 18.43 -17.31
N ALA A 11 3.63 17.83 -16.79
CA ALA A 11 2.78 18.45 -15.76
C ALA A 11 3.59 18.74 -14.48
N LEU A 12 4.38 17.75 -14.05
CA LEU A 12 5.25 17.88 -12.89
C LEU A 12 6.33 18.95 -13.09
N GLU A 13 6.89 19.06 -14.30
CA GLU A 13 7.85 20.11 -14.63
C GLU A 13 7.21 21.50 -14.57
N ASN A 14 6.02 21.67 -15.14
CA ASN A 14 5.29 22.94 -15.10
C ASN A 14 4.99 23.38 -13.65
N LEU A 15 4.56 22.44 -12.80
CA LEU A 15 4.28 22.70 -11.38
C LEU A 15 5.55 22.99 -10.56
N ARG A 16 6.69 22.39 -10.92
CA ARG A 16 7.99 22.77 -10.31
C ARG A 16 8.39 24.19 -10.68
N LEU A 17 8.17 24.58 -11.93
CA LEU A 17 8.48 25.93 -12.42
C LEU A 17 7.58 27.01 -11.81
N SER A 18 6.33 26.68 -11.45
CA SER A 18 5.43 27.61 -10.73
C SER A 18 5.75 27.74 -9.24
N GLY A 19 6.62 26.88 -8.70
CA GLY A 19 6.93 26.83 -7.26
C GLY A 19 5.92 26.02 -6.43
N ASP A 20 5.02 25.29 -7.07
CA ASP A 20 4.00 24.47 -6.40
C ASP A 20 4.56 23.13 -5.87
N PHE A 21 5.81 22.77 -6.21
CA PHE A 21 6.47 21.54 -5.74
C PHE A 21 7.98 21.72 -5.47
N PRO A 22 8.52 21.16 -4.36
CA PRO A 22 7.79 20.45 -3.30
C PRO A 22 7.03 21.41 -2.38
N PRO A 23 5.86 21.02 -1.86
CA PRO A 23 5.13 21.85 -0.90
C PRO A 23 5.87 21.95 0.44
N SER A 24 5.85 23.14 1.05
CA SER A 24 6.23 23.31 2.45
C SER A 24 5.06 22.95 3.36
N TRP A 25 5.34 22.36 4.53
CA TRP A 25 4.34 22.04 5.54
C TRP A 25 4.94 22.12 6.94
N GLN A 26 4.12 22.44 7.94
CA GLN A 26 4.51 22.57 9.34
C GLN A 26 3.71 21.63 10.27
N SER A 27 2.61 21.05 9.79
CA SER A 27 1.78 20.08 10.51
C SER A 27 1.31 18.94 9.61
N MET A 28 0.93 17.80 10.19
CA MET A 28 0.39 16.68 9.41
C MET A 28 -0.89 17.04 8.66
N GLU A 29 -1.73 17.91 9.23
CA GLU A 29 -2.92 18.45 8.57
C GLU A 29 -2.58 19.31 7.34
N GLU A 30 -1.52 20.13 7.44
CA GLU A 30 -1.03 20.90 6.30
C GLU A 30 -0.41 20.00 5.23
N LEU A 31 0.30 18.93 5.64
CA LEU A 31 0.85 17.93 4.73
C LEU A 31 -0.27 17.24 3.93
N GLU A 32 -1.31 16.77 4.61
CA GLU A 32 -2.45 16.10 3.98
C GLU A 32 -3.14 17.02 2.97
N SER A 33 -3.63 18.17 3.44
CA SER A 33 -4.36 19.13 2.60
C SER A 33 -3.54 19.65 1.42
N THR A 34 -2.25 19.95 1.62
CA THR A 34 -1.39 20.45 0.54
C THR A 34 -1.05 19.36 -0.46
N THR A 35 -0.89 18.12 -0.01
CA THR A 35 -0.64 16.99 -0.92
C THR A 35 -1.87 16.66 -1.77
N ASP A 36 -3.06 16.62 -1.17
CA ASP A 36 -4.31 16.43 -1.90
C ASP A 36 -4.52 17.55 -2.93
N HIS A 37 -4.27 18.80 -2.52
CA HIS A 37 -4.32 19.95 -3.43
C HIS A 37 -3.32 19.81 -4.58
N PHE A 38 -2.07 19.45 -4.27
CA PHE A 38 -1.02 19.26 -5.28
C PHE A 38 -1.38 18.16 -6.29
N ILE A 39 -1.87 17.01 -5.83
CA ILE A 39 -2.26 15.92 -6.73
C ILE A 39 -3.45 16.31 -7.59
N SER A 40 -4.46 17.02 -7.06
CA SER A 40 -5.55 17.55 -7.87
C SER A 40 -5.03 18.47 -8.98
N ARG A 41 -4.15 19.41 -8.62
CA ARG A 41 -3.52 20.35 -9.56
C ARG A 41 -2.68 19.63 -10.63
N PHE A 42 -1.94 18.61 -10.23
CA PHE A 42 -1.17 17.76 -11.13
C PHE A 42 -2.06 17.07 -12.16
N LEU A 43 -3.20 16.53 -11.74
CA LEU A 43 -4.15 15.87 -12.65
C LEU A 43 -4.80 16.85 -13.62
N ASP A 44 -5.10 18.07 -13.19
CA ASP A 44 -5.64 19.11 -14.05
C ASP A 44 -4.61 19.62 -15.07
N GLU A 45 -3.36 19.83 -14.65
CA GLU A 45 -2.27 20.22 -15.54
C GLU A 45 -1.97 19.10 -16.56
N ARG A 46 -1.95 17.85 -16.12
CA ARG A 46 -1.79 16.68 -17.01
C ARG A 46 -2.90 16.62 -18.05
N TYR A 47 -4.14 16.90 -17.66
CA TYR A 47 -5.28 17.00 -18.57
C TYR A 47 -5.08 18.11 -19.62
N HIS A 48 -4.66 19.31 -19.19
CA HIS A 48 -4.37 20.41 -20.10
C HIS A 48 -3.24 20.08 -21.09
N ILE A 49 -2.20 19.39 -20.64
CA ILE A 49 -1.10 18.94 -21.49
C ILE A 49 -1.56 17.86 -22.48
N ALA A 50 -2.32 16.87 -22.02
CA ALA A 50 -2.86 15.82 -22.88
C ALA A 50 -3.72 16.41 -24.02
N HIS A 51 -4.55 17.41 -23.70
CA HIS A 51 -5.34 18.15 -24.68
C HIS A 51 -4.45 18.92 -25.70
N LYS A 52 -3.35 19.53 -25.25
CA LYS A 52 -2.40 20.26 -26.12
C LYS A 52 -1.59 19.33 -27.04
N ILE A 53 -1.23 18.13 -26.58
CA ILE A 53 -0.39 17.19 -27.34
C ILE A 53 -1.17 16.55 -28.50
N GLY A 54 -2.47 16.28 -28.34
CA GLY A 54 -3.35 15.85 -29.43
C GLY A 54 -4.39 14.80 -29.03
N GLY A 55 -5.27 14.46 -29.98
CA GLY A 55 -6.47 13.64 -29.72
C GLY A 55 -6.22 12.24 -29.16
N GLY A 56 -5.08 11.61 -29.47
CA GLY A 56 -4.72 10.30 -28.93
C GLY A 56 -4.41 10.34 -27.42
N SER A 57 -3.51 11.24 -27.01
CA SER A 57 -3.19 11.47 -25.59
C SER A 57 -4.41 11.94 -24.80
N PHE A 58 -5.24 12.79 -25.40
CA PHE A 58 -6.47 13.26 -24.78
C PHE A 58 -7.49 12.14 -24.54
N LEU A 59 -7.68 11.22 -25.50
CA LEU A 59 -8.56 10.07 -25.32
C LEU A 59 -8.09 9.16 -24.19
N THR A 60 -6.78 8.91 -24.08
CA THR A 60 -6.21 8.11 -23.00
C THR A 60 -6.37 8.77 -21.63
N GLU A 61 -6.26 10.10 -21.52
CA GLU A 61 -6.55 10.84 -20.30
C GLU A 61 -8.03 10.74 -19.91
N LEU A 62 -8.96 10.87 -20.87
CA LEU A 62 -10.39 10.71 -20.61
C LEU A 62 -10.72 9.31 -20.10
N LEU A 63 -10.11 8.27 -20.68
CA LEU A 63 -10.27 6.89 -20.20
C LEU A 63 -9.67 6.70 -18.79
N ASP A 64 -8.48 7.24 -18.51
CA ASP A 64 -7.87 7.17 -17.17
C ASP A 64 -8.74 7.88 -16.12
N ARG A 65 -9.31 9.05 -16.44
CA ARG A 65 -10.21 9.77 -15.53
C ARG A 65 -11.54 9.06 -15.32
N ALA A 66 -12.09 8.41 -16.35
CA ALA A 66 -13.32 7.64 -16.23
C ALA A 66 -13.10 6.35 -15.41
N LEU A 67 -11.92 5.74 -15.52
CA LEU A 67 -11.55 4.56 -14.73
C LEU A 67 -11.07 4.92 -13.32
N ARG A 68 -10.62 6.15 -13.07
CA ARG A 68 -10.31 6.65 -11.72
C ARG A 68 -11.62 6.93 -11.00
N THR A 69 -12.15 5.90 -10.33
CA THR A 69 -13.17 6.09 -9.31
C THR A 69 -12.53 6.74 -8.08
N ALA A 70 -13.29 7.59 -7.40
CA ALA A 70 -12.99 8.08 -6.05
C ALA A 70 -13.89 7.40 -5.01
N ASP A 71 -14.58 6.34 -5.44
CA ASP A 71 -15.52 5.60 -4.61
C ASP A 71 -14.71 4.73 -3.65
N THR A 72 -15.06 4.80 -2.37
CA THR A 72 -14.51 3.93 -1.32
C THR A 72 -14.90 2.47 -1.60
N GLU A 73 -13.94 1.56 -1.46
CA GLU A 73 -14.21 0.12 -1.62
C GLU A 73 -15.21 -0.35 -0.57
N CYS A 74 -15.95 -1.42 -0.87
CA CYS A 74 -16.93 -1.98 0.04
C CYS A 74 -16.28 -2.34 1.38
N MET A 75 -15.05 -2.86 1.36
CA MET A 75 -14.28 -3.23 2.56
C MET A 75 -13.91 -2.05 3.48
N ASP A 76 -13.89 -0.83 2.95
CA ASP A 76 -13.60 0.40 3.71
C ASP A 76 -14.83 0.96 4.41
N ASP A 77 -16.02 0.40 4.17
CA ASP A 77 -17.24 0.79 4.87
C ASP A 77 -17.08 0.56 6.39
N GLY A 78 -17.10 1.64 7.16
CA GLY A 78 -17.01 1.62 8.61
C GLY A 78 -18.19 0.93 9.29
N THR A 79 -19.29 0.68 8.58
CA THR A 79 -20.50 0.02 9.09
C THR A 79 -20.48 -1.50 8.96
N LEU A 80 -19.55 -2.06 8.17
CA LEU A 80 -19.39 -3.51 8.03
C LEU A 80 -18.91 -4.14 9.34
N PRO A 81 -19.56 -5.21 9.82
CA PRO A 81 -19.10 -5.96 10.99
C PRO A 81 -17.67 -6.50 10.79
N GLU A 82 -16.86 -6.47 11.84
CA GLU A 82 -15.46 -6.96 11.78
C GLU A 82 -15.36 -8.43 11.31
N SER A 83 -16.38 -9.25 11.58
CA SER A 83 -16.48 -10.61 11.04
C SER A 83 -16.53 -10.66 9.52
N GLU A 84 -17.33 -9.79 8.90
CA GLU A 84 -17.48 -9.76 7.45
C GLU A 84 -16.21 -9.20 6.80
N LYS A 85 -15.60 -8.16 7.41
CA LYS A 85 -14.28 -7.67 7.00
C LYS A 85 -13.23 -8.76 7.03
N LEU A 86 -13.24 -9.60 8.07
CA LEU A 86 -12.29 -10.72 8.17
C LEU A 86 -12.51 -11.76 7.07
N GLU A 87 -13.75 -12.09 6.76
CA GLU A 87 -14.07 -13.03 5.67
C GLU A 87 -13.56 -12.51 4.32
N LEU A 88 -13.73 -11.22 4.04
CA LEU A 88 -13.22 -10.56 2.84
C LEU A 88 -11.69 -10.60 2.78
N VAL A 89 -11.00 -10.22 3.86
CA VAL A 89 -9.53 -10.26 3.92
C VAL A 89 -8.98 -11.69 3.79
N GLN A 90 -9.64 -12.69 4.38
CA GLN A 90 -9.27 -14.09 4.18
C GLN A 90 -9.52 -14.57 2.74
N ALA A 91 -10.55 -14.05 2.07
CA ALA A 91 -10.79 -14.29 0.65
C ALA A 91 -9.66 -13.73 -0.21
N LEU A 92 -9.29 -12.48 0.05
CA LEU A 92 -8.14 -11.81 -0.55
C LEU A 92 -6.84 -12.59 -0.34
N ASP A 93 -6.59 -13.06 0.88
CA ASP A 93 -5.39 -13.85 1.19
C ASP A 93 -5.31 -15.14 0.34
N ARG A 94 -6.44 -15.83 0.17
CA ARG A 94 -6.53 -17.01 -0.72
C ARG A 94 -6.24 -16.65 -2.18
N GLN A 95 -6.73 -15.50 -2.64
CA GLN A 95 -6.44 -15.00 -3.98
C GLN A 95 -4.94 -14.67 -4.15
N ASN A 96 -4.33 -13.97 -3.20
CA ASN A 96 -2.90 -13.65 -3.20
C ASN A 96 -2.03 -14.91 -3.24
N HIS A 97 -2.40 -15.95 -2.49
CA HIS A 97 -1.77 -17.26 -2.54
C HIS A 97 -1.90 -17.94 -3.90
N THR A 98 -3.11 -17.93 -4.48
CA THR A 98 -3.39 -18.53 -5.79
C THR A 98 -2.58 -17.84 -6.90
N MET A 99 -2.46 -16.52 -6.83
CA MET A 99 -1.72 -15.69 -7.78
C MET A 99 -0.21 -15.65 -7.53
N GLN A 100 0.30 -16.34 -6.50
CA GLN A 100 1.71 -16.36 -6.14
C GLN A 100 2.29 -14.95 -5.90
N LEU A 101 1.51 -14.06 -5.30
CA LEU A 101 1.94 -12.69 -5.01
C LEU A 101 2.94 -12.65 -3.86
N TYR A 102 2.67 -13.38 -2.77
CA TYR A 102 3.55 -13.36 -1.59
C TYR A 102 4.99 -13.79 -1.88
N PRO A 103 5.30 -14.87 -2.63
CA PRO A 103 6.69 -15.18 -2.98
C PRO A 103 7.41 -14.02 -3.68
N ARG A 104 6.71 -13.24 -4.50
CA ARG A 104 7.27 -12.07 -5.20
C ARG A 104 7.52 -10.91 -4.24
N TYR A 105 6.54 -10.61 -3.38
CA TYR A 105 6.67 -9.55 -2.37
C TYR A 105 7.76 -9.88 -1.35
N VAL A 106 7.80 -11.12 -0.85
CA VAL A 106 8.86 -11.61 0.04
C VAL A 106 10.22 -11.53 -0.63
N ALA A 107 10.37 -11.93 -1.90
CA ALA A 107 11.64 -11.81 -2.61
C ALA A 107 12.11 -10.35 -2.74
N LEU A 108 11.18 -9.42 -3.02
CA LEU A 108 11.48 -7.99 -3.06
C LEU A 108 11.97 -7.49 -1.69
N LEU A 109 11.21 -7.75 -0.62
CA LEU A 109 11.54 -7.29 0.73
C LEU A 109 12.86 -7.89 1.22
N LEU A 110 13.08 -9.20 1.02
CA LEU A 110 14.33 -9.86 1.38
C LEU A 110 15.52 -9.28 0.61
N SER A 111 15.37 -8.95 -0.67
CA SER A 111 16.47 -8.34 -1.45
C SER A 111 16.90 -6.98 -0.89
N LEU A 112 15.94 -6.18 -0.38
CA LEU A 112 16.22 -4.92 0.30
C LEU A 112 16.89 -5.17 1.65
N LEU A 113 16.37 -6.11 2.43
CA LEU A 113 16.89 -6.45 3.76
C LEU A 113 18.31 -7.04 3.69
N GLU A 114 18.59 -7.93 2.75
CA GLU A 114 19.94 -8.51 2.55
C GLU A 114 20.98 -7.44 2.22
N LYS A 115 20.60 -6.41 1.46
CA LYS A 115 21.50 -5.29 1.14
C LYS A 115 21.89 -4.52 2.40
N VAL A 116 20.95 -4.27 3.30
CA VAL A 116 21.22 -3.60 4.57
C VAL A 116 21.96 -4.53 5.54
N GLN A 117 21.62 -5.83 5.57
CA GLN A 117 22.27 -6.81 6.45
C GLN A 117 23.77 -6.91 6.19
N ARG A 118 24.18 -6.95 4.92
CA ARG A 118 25.60 -7.00 4.56
C ARG A 118 26.39 -5.78 5.04
N GLN A 119 25.72 -4.65 5.25
CA GLN A 119 26.36 -3.41 5.70
C GLN A 119 26.47 -3.34 7.22
N GLU A 120 25.47 -3.85 7.95
CA GLU A 120 25.35 -3.60 9.39
C GLU A 120 25.46 -4.84 10.29
N GLY A 121 25.36 -6.06 9.74
CA GLY A 121 25.60 -7.30 10.48
C GLY A 121 24.68 -7.57 11.67
N ARG A 122 23.51 -6.94 11.74
CA ARG A 122 22.58 -6.98 12.89
C ARG A 122 21.22 -7.57 12.55
N LYS A 123 20.37 -7.71 13.59
CA LYS A 123 18.97 -8.10 13.49
C LYS A 123 18.15 -7.03 12.75
N PHE A 124 17.22 -7.48 11.92
CA PHE A 124 16.30 -6.66 11.14
C PHE A 124 14.92 -6.61 11.77
N THR A 125 14.29 -5.44 11.81
CA THR A 125 12.94 -5.26 12.35
C THR A 125 12.02 -4.69 11.28
N VAL A 126 10.92 -5.37 10.98
CA VAL A 126 9.94 -4.98 9.96
C VAL A 126 8.60 -4.72 10.63
N LEU A 127 7.97 -3.60 10.29
CA LEU A 127 6.58 -3.32 10.64
C LEU A 127 5.74 -3.27 9.37
N GLU A 128 4.72 -4.11 9.28
CA GLU A 128 3.68 -4.02 8.25
C GLU A 128 2.50 -3.20 8.77
N LEU A 129 2.16 -2.12 8.05
CA LEU A 129 1.02 -1.25 8.32
C LEU A 129 -0.17 -1.68 7.45
N ALA A 130 -1.38 -1.65 8.02
CA ALA A 130 -2.60 -2.13 7.38
C ALA A 130 -2.44 -3.57 6.84
N SER A 131 -1.95 -4.48 7.69
CA SER A 131 -1.58 -5.84 7.28
C SER A 131 -2.79 -6.76 7.02
N GLY A 132 -4.02 -6.30 7.30
CA GLY A 132 -5.17 -7.19 7.39
C GLY A 132 -4.89 -8.30 8.42
N SER A 133 -5.31 -9.54 8.10
CA SER A 133 -4.99 -10.73 8.91
C SER A 133 -3.55 -11.25 8.75
N GLY A 134 -2.70 -10.52 8.00
CA GLY A 134 -1.25 -10.71 8.04
C GLY A 134 -0.66 -11.65 7.00
N GLY A 135 -1.30 -11.84 5.85
CA GLY A 135 -0.83 -12.79 4.83
C GLY A 135 0.63 -12.56 4.40
N LEU A 136 1.03 -11.30 4.15
CA LEU A 136 2.41 -10.96 3.80
C LEU A 136 3.36 -11.14 4.99
N ALA A 137 3.06 -10.60 6.17
CA ALA A 137 3.85 -10.81 7.40
C ALA A 137 4.10 -12.29 7.70
N LEU A 138 3.07 -13.14 7.61
CA LEU A 138 3.16 -14.58 7.80
C LEU A 138 4.06 -15.24 6.75
N ALA A 139 3.92 -14.86 5.47
CA ALA A 139 4.76 -15.37 4.39
C ALA A 139 6.23 -14.96 4.56
N LEU A 140 6.48 -13.71 4.95
CA LEU A 140 7.82 -13.20 5.21
C LEU A 140 8.45 -13.91 6.42
N ALA A 141 7.71 -14.10 7.51
CA ALA A 141 8.18 -14.79 8.71
C ALA A 141 8.53 -16.26 8.43
N LYS A 142 7.70 -16.94 7.63
CA LYS A 142 7.97 -18.31 7.20
C LYS A 142 9.26 -18.42 6.39
N GLU A 143 9.46 -17.52 5.43
CA GLU A 143 10.67 -17.54 4.60
C GLU A 143 11.91 -17.13 5.41
N ALA A 144 11.79 -16.16 6.31
CA ALA A 144 12.85 -15.76 7.22
C ALA A 144 13.28 -16.92 8.14
N GLN A 145 12.31 -17.62 8.75
CA GLN A 145 12.57 -18.80 9.60
C GLN A 145 13.26 -19.91 8.79
N LYS A 146 12.77 -20.21 7.58
CA LYS A 146 13.36 -21.23 6.70
C LYS A 146 14.81 -20.92 6.31
N ARG A 147 15.16 -19.64 6.16
CA ARG A 147 16.50 -19.18 5.80
C ARG A 147 17.37 -18.82 7.01
N GLU A 148 16.86 -19.03 8.22
CA GLU A 148 17.53 -18.65 9.48
C GLU A 148 17.95 -17.16 9.50
N LEU A 149 17.14 -16.29 8.88
CA LEU A 149 17.43 -14.86 8.85
C LEU A 149 17.03 -14.21 10.18
N PRO A 150 17.88 -13.33 10.75
CA PRO A 150 17.61 -12.66 12.01
C PRO A 150 16.64 -11.49 11.80
N ILE A 151 15.38 -11.78 11.46
CA ILE A 151 14.33 -10.79 11.19
C ILE A 151 13.23 -10.92 12.27
N THR A 152 12.83 -9.80 12.85
CA THR A 152 11.59 -9.67 13.63
C THR A 152 10.57 -8.93 12.81
N ILE A 153 9.34 -9.46 12.80
CA ILE A 153 8.25 -8.94 12.00
C ILE A 153 7.09 -8.64 12.94
N THR A 154 6.52 -7.46 12.79
CA THR A 154 5.27 -7.07 13.44
C THR A 154 4.28 -6.69 12.35
N GLY A 155 3.11 -7.34 12.33
CA GLY A 155 1.98 -6.88 11.52
C GLY A 155 1.11 -5.93 12.33
N SER A 156 0.40 -5.03 11.68
CA SER A 156 -0.49 -4.10 12.37
C SER A 156 -1.65 -3.65 11.53
N ASP A 157 -2.75 -3.38 12.21
CA ASP A 157 -4.00 -2.94 11.60
C ASP A 157 -4.84 -2.16 12.64
N ILE A 158 -5.86 -1.45 12.18
CA ILE A 158 -6.82 -0.75 13.04
C ILE A 158 -7.99 -1.64 13.45
N VAL A 159 -8.19 -2.80 12.80
CA VAL A 159 -9.27 -3.74 13.10
C VAL A 159 -8.81 -4.79 14.12
N PRO A 160 -9.35 -4.80 15.36
CA PRO A 160 -8.94 -5.74 16.41
C PRO A 160 -9.04 -7.21 15.99
N LYS A 161 -10.11 -7.58 15.27
CA LYS A 161 -10.30 -8.96 14.81
C LYS A 161 -9.19 -9.45 13.87
N PHE A 162 -8.56 -8.57 13.11
CA PHE A 162 -7.42 -8.94 12.26
C PHE A 162 -6.18 -9.24 13.09
N ILE A 163 -5.98 -8.50 14.19
CA ILE A 163 -4.88 -8.71 15.13
C ILE A 163 -5.04 -10.06 15.84
N ASP A 164 -6.25 -10.37 16.30
CA ASP A 164 -6.56 -11.65 16.95
C ASP A 164 -6.30 -12.82 16.00
N GLU A 165 -6.79 -12.72 14.77
CA GLU A 165 -6.60 -13.75 13.75
C GLU A 165 -5.12 -13.91 13.37
N GLY A 166 -4.41 -12.81 13.12
CA GLY A 166 -3.00 -12.85 12.77
C GLY A 166 -2.15 -13.50 13.86
N ASN A 167 -2.39 -13.15 15.13
CA ASN A 167 -1.70 -13.78 16.27
C ASN A 167 -2.06 -15.26 16.43
N ARG A 168 -3.33 -15.64 16.21
CA ARG A 168 -3.75 -17.06 16.19
C ARG A 168 -2.99 -17.84 15.11
N LEU A 169 -2.94 -17.31 13.89
CA LEU A 169 -2.22 -17.93 12.76
C LEU A 169 -0.71 -18.01 13.00
N ALA A 170 -0.10 -16.98 13.58
CA ALA A 170 1.31 -16.97 13.96
C ALA A 170 1.62 -18.09 14.97
N ALA A 171 0.79 -18.23 16.01
CA ALA A 171 0.94 -19.27 17.02
C ALA A 171 0.75 -20.68 16.45
N GLU A 172 -0.29 -20.90 15.66
CA GLU A 172 -0.57 -22.20 15.01
C GLU A 172 0.56 -22.66 14.09
N LYS A 173 1.18 -21.70 13.37
CA LYS A 173 2.29 -21.98 12.45
C LYS A 173 3.66 -21.93 13.12
N GLN A 174 3.72 -21.63 14.42
CA GLN A 174 4.97 -21.48 15.20
C GLN A 174 5.96 -20.51 14.53
N LEU A 175 5.43 -19.39 14.02
CA LEU A 175 6.23 -18.36 13.34
C LEU A 175 6.63 -17.24 14.32
N PRO A 176 7.87 -16.71 14.23
CA PRO A 176 8.38 -15.70 15.16
C PRO A 176 7.95 -14.27 14.77
N LEU A 177 6.64 -14.01 14.79
CA LEU A 177 6.03 -12.71 14.54
C LEU A 177 4.85 -12.47 15.50
N ASN A 178 4.43 -11.22 15.59
CA ASN A 178 3.24 -10.83 16.34
C ASN A 178 2.46 -9.74 15.60
N PHE A 179 1.20 -9.58 15.96
CA PHE A 179 0.32 -8.53 15.43
C PHE A 179 -0.06 -7.55 16.53
N GLN A 180 -0.16 -6.26 16.19
CA GLN A 180 -0.51 -5.18 17.12
C GLN A 180 -1.55 -4.24 16.52
N LEU A 181 -2.46 -3.74 17.36
CA LEU A 181 -3.43 -2.72 16.96
C LEU A 181 -2.71 -1.38 16.81
N LEU A 182 -2.57 -0.86 15.60
CA LEU A 182 -1.96 0.45 15.32
C LEU A 182 -2.76 1.21 14.27
N ASN A 183 -2.83 2.53 14.43
CA ASN A 183 -3.32 3.45 13.41
C ASN A 183 -2.14 4.00 12.61
N ALA A 184 -2.10 3.76 11.30
CA ALA A 184 -1.01 4.22 10.45
C ALA A 184 -0.90 5.76 10.34
N PHE A 185 -1.97 6.49 10.66
CA PHE A 185 -1.96 7.96 10.70
C PHE A 185 -1.38 8.54 11.99
N ASP A 186 -1.49 7.76 13.08
CA ASP A 186 -1.12 8.18 14.43
C ASP A 186 -0.37 7.03 15.11
N LEU A 187 0.86 6.81 14.63
CA LEU A 187 1.75 5.83 15.21
C LEU A 187 2.18 6.28 16.60
N PRO A 188 2.23 5.37 17.60
CA PRO A 188 2.79 5.71 18.89
C PRO A 188 4.28 6.07 18.75
N GLU A 189 4.79 6.84 19.70
CA GLU A 189 6.22 7.14 19.76
C GLU A 189 7.03 5.87 19.99
N PHE A 190 7.62 5.37 18.91
CA PHE A 190 8.64 4.34 18.95
C PHE A 190 10.02 4.99 19.12
N PRO A 191 10.96 4.37 19.85
CA PRO A 191 12.36 4.79 19.83
C PRO A 191 12.86 4.99 18.39
N GLU A 192 13.68 6.02 18.17
CA GLU A 192 14.21 6.32 16.84
C GLU A 192 14.86 5.09 16.20
N GLY A 193 14.46 4.79 14.97
CA GLY A 193 14.94 3.62 14.23
C GLY A 193 14.53 2.27 14.85
N SER A 194 13.39 2.20 15.53
CA SER A 194 12.82 0.93 16.01
C SER A 194 12.60 -0.09 14.89
N PHE A 195 12.40 0.40 13.66
CA PHE A 195 12.16 -0.44 12.49
C PHE A 195 13.21 -0.17 11.42
N ASP A 196 13.66 -1.21 10.74
CA ASP A 196 14.50 -1.10 9.56
C ASP A 196 13.67 -0.77 8.33
N LEU A 197 12.51 -1.42 8.25
CA LEU A 197 11.60 -1.34 7.14
C LEU A 197 10.18 -1.21 7.66
N MET A 198 9.45 -0.21 7.17
CA MET A 198 7.99 -0.21 7.22
C MET A 198 7.46 -0.57 5.86
N VAL A 199 6.44 -1.43 5.82
CA VAL A 199 5.83 -1.89 4.58
C VAL A 199 4.33 -1.74 4.67
N MET A 200 3.70 -1.41 3.55
CA MET A 200 2.25 -1.44 3.37
C MET A 200 2.00 -2.13 2.03
N SER A 201 1.19 -3.18 2.01
CA SER A 201 0.92 -3.93 0.80
C SER A 201 -0.57 -4.07 0.53
N GLN A 202 -0.99 -3.76 -0.69
CA GLN A 202 -2.37 -3.88 -1.17
C GLN A 202 -3.37 -3.10 -0.31
N SER A 203 -2.95 -1.93 0.18
CA SER A 203 -3.81 -1.04 0.97
C SER A 203 -3.57 0.44 0.68
N LEU A 204 -2.63 0.80 -0.21
CA LEU A 204 -2.32 2.20 -0.48
C LEU A 204 -3.49 2.89 -1.19
N HIS A 205 -4.26 2.14 -2.00
CA HIS A 205 -5.40 2.64 -2.75
C HIS A 205 -6.63 3.01 -1.88
N HIS A 206 -6.68 2.59 -0.62
CA HIS A 206 -7.73 3.00 0.32
C HIS A 206 -7.54 4.43 0.86
N PHE A 207 -6.37 5.01 0.64
CA PHE A 207 -5.97 6.28 1.22
C PHE A 207 -5.96 7.39 0.18
N THR A 208 -6.38 8.59 0.58
CA THR A 208 -6.14 9.80 -0.23
C THR A 208 -4.62 10.04 -0.36
N PRO A 209 -4.17 10.77 -1.39
CA PRO A 209 -2.78 11.15 -1.49
C PRO A 209 -2.22 11.83 -0.22
N GLY A 210 -3.00 12.70 0.41
CA GLY A 210 -2.64 13.36 1.66
C GLY A 210 -2.51 12.40 2.84
N GLN A 211 -3.45 11.45 2.97
CA GLN A 211 -3.37 10.38 3.96
C GLN A 211 -2.12 9.51 3.78
N LEU A 212 -1.79 9.15 2.53
CA LEU A 212 -0.53 8.45 2.20
C LEU A 212 0.70 9.28 2.57
N ALA A 213 0.68 10.59 2.34
CA ALA A 213 1.77 11.45 2.73
C ALA A 213 1.97 11.47 4.26
N ILE A 214 0.89 11.50 5.05
CA ILE A 214 0.97 11.34 6.50
C ILE A 214 1.62 10.00 6.85
N ILE A 215 1.13 8.89 6.31
CA ILE A 215 1.67 7.54 6.60
C ILE A 215 3.16 7.46 6.29
N ILE A 216 3.58 7.98 5.13
CA ILE A 216 4.98 8.02 4.72
C ILE A 216 5.80 8.90 5.66
N ALA A 217 5.31 10.08 6.03
CA ALA A 217 6.01 11.00 6.93
C ALA A 217 6.14 10.43 8.35
N GLN A 218 5.10 9.78 8.87
CA GLN A 218 5.16 9.06 10.15
C GLN A 218 6.14 7.90 10.06
N SER A 219 6.09 7.10 8.99
CA SER A 219 7.01 5.98 8.78
C SER A 219 8.47 6.44 8.72
N ALA A 220 8.73 7.58 8.07
CA ALA A 220 10.07 8.15 7.96
C ALA A 220 10.70 8.54 9.32
N LYS A 221 9.88 8.85 10.34
CA LYS A 221 10.39 9.14 11.70
C LYS A 221 10.90 7.89 12.43
N HIS A 222 10.35 6.73 12.10
CA HIS A 222 10.58 5.50 12.86
C HIS A 222 11.36 4.42 12.08
N THR A 223 11.58 4.63 10.78
CA THR A 223 12.35 3.73 9.92
C THR A 223 13.81 4.16 9.78
N LYS A 224 14.73 3.18 9.80
CA LYS A 224 16.15 3.41 9.53
C LYS A 224 16.48 3.42 8.04
N THR A 225 15.78 2.57 7.26
CA THR A 225 16.12 2.36 5.84
C THR A 225 15.08 2.96 4.92
N ALA A 226 13.83 2.47 4.99
CA ALA A 226 12.80 2.84 4.02
C ALA A 226 11.39 2.55 4.52
N PHE A 227 10.45 3.27 3.91
CA PHE A 227 9.06 2.83 3.74
C PHE A 227 8.91 2.18 2.35
N VAL A 228 8.21 1.05 2.28
CA VAL A 228 7.94 0.34 1.01
C VAL A 228 6.43 0.16 0.84
N GLY A 229 5.86 0.85 -0.14
CA GLY A 229 4.49 0.63 -0.60
C GLY A 229 4.45 -0.36 -1.77
N ILE A 230 3.64 -1.40 -1.66
CA ILE A 230 3.39 -2.37 -2.73
C ILE A 230 1.91 -2.35 -3.05
N ASP A 231 1.52 -1.94 -4.27
CA ASP A 231 0.12 -2.00 -4.67
C ASP A 231 -0.07 -2.44 -6.11
N GLY A 232 -1.31 -2.81 -6.43
CA GLY A 232 -1.79 -2.94 -7.79
C GLY A 232 -1.68 -1.60 -8.52
N TYR A 233 -1.12 -1.63 -9.72
CA TYR A 233 -1.16 -0.46 -10.60
C TYR A 233 -2.32 -0.63 -11.58
N ARG A 234 -3.09 0.42 -11.84
CA ARG A 234 -4.22 0.34 -12.78
C ARG A 234 -3.75 -0.09 -14.16
N SER A 235 -4.37 -1.17 -14.66
CA SER A 235 -4.16 -1.66 -16.02
C SER A 235 -5.44 -2.30 -16.53
N ILE A 236 -5.67 -2.23 -17.84
CA ILE A 236 -6.82 -2.87 -18.50
C ILE A 236 -6.90 -4.37 -18.13
N LEU A 237 -5.74 -5.02 -17.97
CA LEU A 237 -5.67 -6.41 -17.56
C LEU A 237 -6.18 -6.61 -16.12
N LEU A 238 -5.87 -5.69 -15.20
CA LEU A 238 -6.36 -5.75 -13.82
C LEU A 238 -7.86 -5.41 -13.74
N THR A 239 -8.32 -4.41 -14.50
CA THR A 239 -9.74 -4.03 -14.65
C THR A 239 -10.62 -5.22 -15.03
N GLY A 240 -10.15 -6.12 -15.90
CA GLY A 240 -10.90 -7.33 -16.27
C GLY A 240 -10.53 -8.58 -15.47
N GLY A 241 -9.28 -8.69 -15.05
CA GLY A 241 -8.72 -9.90 -14.44
C GLY A 241 -9.11 -10.09 -12.97
N VAL A 242 -9.20 -8.99 -12.19
CA VAL A 242 -9.62 -9.06 -10.79
C VAL A 242 -11.09 -9.50 -10.67
N PRO A 243 -12.07 -8.87 -11.38
CA PRO A 243 -13.46 -9.33 -11.34
C PRO A 243 -13.66 -10.75 -11.86
N LEU A 244 -12.89 -11.16 -12.88
CA LEU A 244 -12.94 -12.53 -13.41
C LEU A 244 -12.51 -13.54 -12.34
N MET A 245 -11.40 -13.28 -11.64
CA MET A 245 -10.92 -14.18 -10.59
C MET A 245 -11.83 -14.19 -9.36
N ALA A 246 -12.35 -13.02 -8.97
CA ALA A 246 -13.35 -12.91 -7.90
C ALA A 246 -14.61 -13.76 -8.22
N CYS A 247 -15.11 -13.68 -9.46
CA CYS A 247 -16.23 -14.51 -9.93
C CYS A 247 -15.90 -16.01 -9.87
N LEU A 248 -14.72 -16.42 -10.33
CA LEU A 248 -14.30 -17.84 -10.31
C LEU A 248 -14.14 -18.40 -8.90
N GLN A 249 -13.92 -17.54 -7.90
CA GLN A 249 -13.75 -17.92 -6.51
C GLN A 249 -15.04 -17.79 -5.68
N GLY A 250 -16.14 -17.34 -6.29
CA GLY A 250 -17.43 -17.22 -5.61
C GLY A 250 -17.49 -16.09 -4.58
N ILE A 251 -16.76 -14.99 -4.81
CA ILE A 251 -16.75 -13.80 -3.95
C ILE A 251 -17.27 -12.61 -4.77
N PRO A 252 -18.60 -12.45 -4.95
CA PRO A 252 -19.18 -11.44 -5.84
C PRO A 252 -18.92 -10.00 -5.36
N SER A 253 -18.79 -9.80 -4.05
CA SER A 253 -18.47 -8.49 -3.46
C SER A 253 -17.12 -7.97 -3.97
N PHE A 254 -16.14 -8.86 -4.12
CA PHE A 254 -14.80 -8.53 -4.60
C PHE A 254 -14.74 -8.23 -6.11
N ALA A 255 -15.80 -8.54 -6.86
CA ALA A 255 -15.88 -8.15 -8.27
C ALA A 255 -16.22 -6.66 -8.45
N LEU A 256 -16.68 -6.00 -7.39
CA LEU A 256 -16.98 -4.57 -7.35
C LEU A 256 -15.86 -3.74 -6.72
N ASP A 257 -14.96 -4.38 -5.94
CA ASP A 257 -13.78 -3.78 -5.34
C ASP A 257 -12.59 -3.83 -6.33
N GLY A 258 -11.84 -2.73 -6.48
CA GLY A 258 -10.61 -2.69 -7.31
C GLY A 258 -10.70 -2.13 -8.74
N LEU A 259 -11.66 -1.23 -9.04
CA LEU A 259 -11.69 -0.44 -10.29
C LEU A 259 -11.20 1.00 -10.09
#